data_AF-A0A6P0RFG0-F1
#
_entry.id   AF-A0A6P0RFG0-F1
#
_cell.length_a   1.000
_cell.length_b   1.000
_cell.length_c   1.000
_cell.angle_alpha   90.00
_cell.angle_beta   90.00
_cell.angle_gamma   90.00
#
_symmetry.space_group_name_H-M   'P 1'
#
loop_
_entity.id
_entity.type
_entity.pdbx_description
1 polymer ?
#
loop_
_entity_poly.entity_id
_entity_poly.type
_entity_poly.pdbx_seq_one_letter_code
_entity_poly.pdbx_strand_id
1 'polypeptide(L)' 'MSNNIPVIEIDLTPEYKKNLQKLSKKYRSIRLDIQPLIEEIQRVQ' A
#
# COMPACT_ATOMS: atom_id res chain seq x y z
N MET A 1 -0.60 -27.56 -3.78
CA MET A 1 0.25 -27.06 -2.66
C MET A 1 -0.56 -26.03 -1.91
N SER A 2 -1.15 -26.38 -0.77
CA SER A 2 -2.00 -25.48 0.01
C SER A 2 -1.11 -24.60 0.88
N ASN A 3 -0.93 -23.34 0.50
CA ASN A 3 -0.20 -22.36 1.30
C ASN A 3 -1.06 -21.98 2.52
N ASN A 4 -0.92 -22.74 3.59
CA ASN A 4 -1.61 -22.52 4.87
C ASN A 4 -0.91 -21.37 5.61
N ILE A 5 -1.10 -20.14 5.11
CA ILE A 5 -0.58 -18.93 5.75
C ILE A 5 -1.48 -18.69 6.97
N PRO A 6 -0.94 -18.70 8.21
CA PRO A 6 -1.74 -18.41 9.38
C PRO A 6 -2.33 -17.00 9.25
N VAL A 7 -3.64 -16.90 9.43
CA VAL A 7 -4.34 -15.60 9.43
C VAL A 7 -3.94 -14.90 10.73
N ILE A 8 -2.97 -13.98 10.62
CA ILE A 8 -2.55 -13.14 11.74
C ILE A 8 -3.56 -12.00 11.84
N GLU A 9 -4.42 -12.04 12.85
CA GLU A 9 -5.31 -10.93 13.17
C GLU A 9 -4.53 -9.86 13.94
N ILE A 10 -4.35 -8.70 13.31
CA ILE A 10 -3.69 -7.54 13.91
C ILE A 10 -4.77 -6.57 14.36
N ASP A 11 -4.96 -6.45 15.67
CA ASP A 11 -5.89 -5.48 16.22
C ASP A 11 -5.31 -4.07 16.18
N LEU A 12 -5.89 -3.25 15.30
CA LEU A 12 -5.51 -1.86 15.14
C LEU A 12 -6.33 -0.97 16.07
N THR A 13 -5.66 -0.05 16.75
CA THR A 13 -6.34 0.96 17.56
C THR A 13 -7.24 1.84 16.69
N PRO A 14 -8.35 2.40 17.24
CA PRO A 14 -9.24 3.27 16.48
C PRO A 14 -8.55 4.48 15.86
N GLU A 15 -7.54 5.04 16.54
CA GLU A 15 -6.73 6.15 16.02
C GLU A 15 -5.88 5.71 14.83
N TYR A 16 -5.20 4.57 14.94
CA TYR A 16 -4.39 4.03 13.86
C TYR A 16 -5.24 3.73 12.61
N LYS A 17 -6.43 3.14 12.79
CA LYS A 17 -7.41 2.92 11.70
C LYS A 17 -7.78 4.23 11.00
N LYS A 18 -8.07 5.30 11.76
CA LYS A 18 -8.39 6.63 11.20
C LYS A 18 -7.22 7.22 10.41
N ASN A 19 -6.01 7.11 10.94
CA ASN A 19 -4.81 7.62 10.29
C ASN A 19 -4.52 6.87 8.98
N LEU A 20 -4.67 5.54 8.97
CA LEU A 20 -4.57 4.73 7.75
C LEU A 20 -5.59 5.13 6.68
N GLN A 21 -6.84 5.39 7.07
CA GLN A 21 -7.85 5.84 6.12
C GLN A 21 -7.51 7.21 5.52
N LYS A 22 -7.03 8.15 6.34
CA LYS A 22 -6.56 9.47 5.86
C LYS A 22 -5.39 9.30 4.89
N LEU A 23 -4.43 8.44 5.24
CA LEU A 23 -3.27 8.13 4.42
C LEU A 23 -3.69 7.53 3.07
N SER A 24 -4.55 6.52 3.08
CA SER A 24 -5.08 5.88 1.87
C SER A 24 -5.80 6.86 0.96
N LYS A 25 -6.59 7.79 1.52
CA LYS A 25 -7.26 8.85 0.72
C LYS A 25 -6.26 9.83 0.13
N LYS A 26 -5.31 10.32 0.94
CA LYS A 26 -4.27 11.28 0.50
C LYS A 26 -3.43 10.72 -0.64
N TYR A 27 -3.08 9.44 -0.54
CA TYR A 27 -2.21 8.76 -1.49
C TYR A 27 -2.97 7.85 -2.44
N ARG A 28 -4.29 8.04 -2.62
CA ARG A 28 -5.11 7.18 -3.49
C ARG A 28 -4.61 7.17 -4.94
N SER A 29 -4.06 8.29 -5.39
CA SER A 29 -3.49 8.47 -6.73
C SER A 29 -1.97 8.39 -6.75
N ILE A 30 -1.30 8.09 -5.61
CA ILE A 30 0.16 8.10 -5.55
C ILE A 30 0.78 7.16 -6.60
N ARG A 31 0.11 6.03 -6.88
CA ARG A 31 0.54 5.09 -7.91
C ARG A 31 0.56 5.72 -9.29
N LEU A 32 -0.43 6.55 -9.63
CA LEU A 32 -0.47 7.28 -10.90
C LEU A 32 0.60 8.36 -10.93
N ASP A 33 0.79 9.07 -9.81
CA ASP A 33 1.77 10.15 -9.71
C ASP A 33 3.21 9.62 -9.86
N ILE A 34 3.51 8.44 -9.32
CA ILE A 34 4.83 7.81 -9.40
C ILE A 34 4.99 6.89 -10.63
N GLN A 35 3.92 6.60 -11.37
CA GLN A 35 3.95 5.71 -12.54
C GLN A 35 5.00 6.17 -13.59
N PRO A 36 5.11 7.46 -13.94
CA PRO A 36 6.13 7.93 -14.89
C PRO A 36 7.55 7.69 -14.39
N LEU A 37 7.78 7.84 -13.08
CA LEU A 37 9.09 7.60 -12.45
C LEU A 37 9.45 6.10 -12.47
N ILE A 38 8.47 5.22 -12.22
CA ILE A 38 8.67 3.77 -12.31
C ILE A 38 9.04 3.38 -13.75
N GLU A 39 8.35 3.94 -14.74
CA GLU A 39 8.62 3.70 -16.16
C GLU A 39 10.00 4.24 -16.59
N GLU A 40 10.47 5.34 -15.99
CA GLU A 40 11.81 5.84 -16.19
C GLU A 40 12.87 4.87 -15.66
N ILE A 41 12.71 4.38 -14.42
CA ILE A 41 13.63 3.43 -13.80
C ILE A 41 13.69 2.12 -14.60
N GLN A 42 12.55 1.62 -15.08
CA GLN A 42 12.48 0.39 -15.87
C GLN A 42 13.15 0.50 -17.24
N ARG A 43 13.25 1.70 -17.82
CA ARG A 43 13.96 1.91 -19.09
C ARG A 43 15.48 1.93 -18.96
N VAL A 44 16.00 2.08 -17.74
CA VAL A 44 17.44 2.13 -17.44
C VAL A 44 18.00 0.74 -17.10
N GLN A 45 17.14 -0.26 -16.86
CA GLN A 45 17.52 -1.67 -16.68
C GLN A 45 17.54 -2.43 -18.01
#